data_AF-A0A944FX63-F1
#
_entry.id   AF-A0A944FX63-F1
#
_cell.length_a   1.000
_cell.length_b   1.000
_cell.length_c   1.000
_cell.angle_alpha   90.00
_cell.angle_beta   90.00
_cell.angle_gamma   90.00
#
_symmetry.space_group_name_H-M   'P 1'
#
loop_
_entity.id
_entity.type
_entity.pdbx_description
1 polymer ?
#
loop_
_entity_poly.entity_id
_entity_poly.type
_entity_poly.pdbx_seq_one_letter_code
_entity_poly.pdbx_strand_id
1 'polypeptide(L)' 'MEYMSCPEAAKKWGISDRRVQKLCEENRIPGLSRIGNMWLIPKDAEKPI' A
#
# COMPACT_ATOMS: atom_id res chain seq x y z
N MET A 1 1.68 -8.84 -12.77
CA MET A 1 1.24 -7.93 -11.71
C MET A 1 2.22 -8.07 -10.56
N GLU A 2 3.12 -7.11 -10.40
CA GLU A 2 4.02 -7.09 -9.25
C GLU A 2 3.34 -6.34 -8.10
N TYR A 3 3.27 -6.99 -6.95
CA TYR A 3 2.81 -6.38 -5.70
C TYR A 3 4.02 -6.04 -4.84
N MET A 4 3.81 -5.07 -3.97
CA MET A 4 4.74 -4.65 -2.94
C MET A 4 4.02 -4.58 -1.61
N SER A 5 4.78 -4.77 -0.56
CA SER A 5 4.33 -4.77 0.83
C SER A 5 4.18 -3.35 1.37
N CYS A 6 3.46 -3.18 2.48
CA CYS A 6 3.37 -1.90 3.18
C CYS A 6 4.73 -1.21 3.44
N PRO A 7 5.78 -1.89 3.96
CA PRO A 7 7.08 -1.25 4.20
C PRO A 7 7.81 -0.85 2.92
N GLU A 8 7.60 -1.55 1.81
CA GLU A 8 8.12 -1.11 0.52
C GLU A 8 7.39 0.14 0.02
N ALA A 9 6.07 0.22 0.22
CA ALA A 9 5.28 1.40 -0.11
C ALA A 9 5.62 2.60 0.76
N ALA A 10 5.90 2.35 2.04
CA ALA A 10 6.38 3.36 2.97
C ALA A 10 7.70 3.98 2.47
N LYS A 11 8.65 3.14 2.05
CA LYS A 11 9.92 3.59 1.44
C LYS A 11 9.70 4.34 0.13
N LYS A 12 8.86 3.83 -0.77
CA LYS A 12 8.56 4.45 -2.07
C LYS A 12 7.90 5.82 -1.92
N TRP A 13 6.95 5.96 -1.00
CA TRP A 13 6.15 7.17 -0.81
C TRP A 13 6.71 8.12 0.26
N GLY A 14 7.81 7.74 0.93
CA GLY A 14 8.43 8.52 1.99
C GLY A 14 7.51 8.75 3.19
N ILE A 15 6.65 7.79 3.52
CA ILE A 15 5.72 7.85 4.66
C ILE A 15 5.95 6.67 5.60
N SER A 16 5.36 6.71 6.79
CA SER A 16 5.45 5.58 7.73
C SER A 16 4.54 4.42 7.34
N ASP A 17 4.94 3.19 7.68
CA ASP A 17 4.16 1.96 7.47
C ASP A 17 2.74 2.06 8.02
N ARG A 18 2.56 2.72 9.18
CA ARG A 18 1.24 3.01 9.77
C ARG A 18 0.37 3.88 8.87
N ARG A 19 0.97 4.89 8.22
CA ARG A 19 0.26 5.76 7.28
C ARG A 19 -0.15 4.98 6.04
N VAL A 20 0.73 4.10 5.54
CA VAL A 20 0.40 3.17 4.44
C VAL A 20 -0.75 2.26 4.81
N GLN A 21 -0.73 1.65 6.00
CA GLN A 21 -1.82 0.77 6.47
C GLN A 21 -3.15 1.51 6.52
N LYS A 22 -3.19 2.75 7.04
CA LYS A 22 -4.39 3.59 7.00
C LYS A 22 -4.88 3.83 5.56
N LEU A 23 -3.99 4.16 4.63
CA LEU A 23 -4.36 4.36 3.23
C LEU A 23 -4.93 3.08 2.59
N CYS A 24 -4.42 1.91 3.00
CA CYS A 24 -4.93 0.63 2.58
C CYS A 24 -6.32 0.34 3.17
N GLU A 25 -6.51 0.62 4.46
CA GLU A 25 -7.81 0.48 5.15
C GLU A 25 -8.87 1.42 4.57
N GLU A 26 -8.48 2.65 4.20
CA GLU A 26 -9.35 3.64 3.56
C GLU A 26 -9.68 3.28 2.09
N ASN A 27 -9.15 2.17 1.55
CA ASN A 27 -9.33 1.73 0.16
C ASN A 27 -8.99 2.81 -0.89
N ARG A 28 -8.03 3.69 -0.58
CA ARG A 28 -7.67 4.81 -1.46
C ARG A 28 -6.72 4.43 -2.58
N ILE A 29 -6.18 3.20 -2.56
CA ILE A 29 -5.24 2.72 -3.56
C ILE A 29 -5.96 1.69 -4.44
N PRO A 30 -6.13 1.96 -5.75
CA PRO A 30 -6.77 1.02 -6.66
C PRO A 30 -5.91 -0.23 -6.84
N GLY A 31 -6.55 -1.39 -6.92
CA GLY A 31 -5.87 -2.69 -7.08
C GLY A 31 -5.24 -3.25 -5.80
N LEU A 32 -5.55 -2.66 -4.64
CA LEU A 32 -5.25 -3.27 -3.34
C LEU A 32 -5.87 -4.65 -3.23
N SER A 33 -5.10 -5.58 -2.69
CA SER A 33 -5.60 -6.90 -2.29
C SER A 33 -5.13 -7.20 -0.88
N ARG A 34 -6.00 -7.78 -0.04
CA ARG A 34 -5.61 -8.23 1.29
C ARG A 34 -5.52 -9.75 1.31
N ILE A 35 -4.33 -10.28 1.59
CA ILE A 35 -4.13 -11.72 1.79
C ILE A 35 -3.85 -11.94 3.27
N GLY A 36 -4.83 -12.49 3.99
CA GLY A 36 -4.79 -12.63 5.44
C GLY A 36 -4.67 -11.28 6.15
N ASN A 37 -3.54 -11.08 6.83
CA ASN A 37 -3.20 -9.84 7.55
C ASN A 37 -2.25 -8.92 6.76
N MET A 38 -1.89 -9.28 5.53
CA MET A 38 -0.95 -8.52 4.71
C MET A 38 -1.68 -7.79 3.59
N TRP A 39 -1.30 -6.52 3.37
CA TRP A 39 -1.74 -5.74 2.23
C TRP A 39 -0.78 -5.94 1.06
N LEU A 40 -1.35 -6.27 -0.09
CA LEU A 40 -0.70 -6.30 -1.39
C LEU A 40 -1.03 -4.99 -2.11
N ILE A 41 -0.04 -4.14 -2.21
CA ILE A 41 -0.12 -2.85 -2.89
C ILE A 41 0.47 -3.06 -4.28
N PRO A 42 -0.21 -2.71 -5.38
CA PRO A 42 0.40 -2.78 -6.70
C PRO A 42 1.67 -1.92 -6.77
N LYS A 43 2.74 -2.40 -7.41
CA LYS A 43 3.95 -1.58 -7.60
C LYS A 43 3.70 -0.31 -8.40
N ASP A 44 2.72 -0.34 -9.29
CA ASP A 44 2.29 0.80 -10.10
C ASP A 44 1.42 1.80 -9.31
N ALA A 45 1.08 1.50 -8.06
CA ALA A 45 0.32 2.42 -7.23
C ALA A 45 1.14 3.69 -6.93
N GLU A 46 0.51 4.82 -7.20
CA GLU A 46 0.96 6.14 -6.77
C GLU A 46 0.41 6.46 -5.38
N LYS A 47 1.06 7.40 -4.71
CA LYS A 47 0.65 7.85 -3.38
C LYS A 47 -0.71 8.56 -3.50
N PRO A 48 -1.78 8.08 -2.85
CA PRO A 48 -3.05 8.80 -2.80
C PRO A 48 -2.88 10.12 -2.00
N ILE A 49 -3.58 11.18 -2.44
CA ILE A 49 -3.57 12.53 -1.80
C ILE A 49 -4.50 12.53 -0.60
#